data_AF-A0A6I1W5B7-F1
#
_entry.id   AF-A0A6I1W5B7-F1
#
_cell.length_a   1.000
_cell.length_b   1.000
_cell.length_c   1.000
_cell.angle_alpha   90.00
_cell.angle_beta   90.00
_cell.angle_gamma   90.00
#
_symmetry.space_group_name_H-M   'P 1'
#
loop_
_entity.id
_entity.type
_entity.pdbx_description
1 polymer ?
#
loop_
_entity_poly.entity_id
_entity_poly.type
_entity_poly.pdbx_seq_one_letter_code
_entity_poly.pdbx_strand_id
1 'polypeptide(L)'
;VDVEFFRVKPESLPAFLSQWGRNSSLQSYEAKDLLSMADLVYGGRFDLNPARNTRETLILPTSGIKPLQQPGIYLAVMTASGSYNYSTPATLFTLSDIGISVHRYQKHLDVFTQALEGGSALANVDLELLDGKGKMLAQGKTDKQGHAELPLPPKAEVLLARQGDQTSLLRLNTA
;
A
#
# COMPACT_ATOMS: atom_id res chain seq x y z
N VAL A 1 -18.02 15.16 -0.36
CA VAL A 1 -17.89 13.70 -0.57
C VAL A 1 -17.57 13.06 0.77
N ASP A 2 -18.12 11.89 1.04
CA ASP A 2 -17.80 11.15 2.26
C ASP A 2 -16.64 10.20 1.95
N VAL A 3 -15.62 10.19 2.81
CA VAL A 3 -14.43 9.34 2.64
C VAL A 3 -14.15 8.60 3.94
N GLU A 4 -14.01 7.29 3.82
CA GLU A 4 -13.63 6.39 4.89
C GLU A 4 -12.19 5.91 4.66
N PHE A 5 -11.39 5.93 5.73
CA PHE A 5 -10.01 5.49 5.73
C PHE A 5 -9.88 4.26 6.61
N PHE A 6 -9.35 3.20 6.02
CA PHE A 6 -9.11 1.93 6.68
C PHE A 6 -7.61 1.69 6.76
N ARG A 7 -7.12 1.20 7.91
CA ARG A 7 -5.74 0.74 8.06
C ARG A 7 -5.71 -0.77 7.91
N VAL A 8 -4.92 -1.27 6.96
CA VAL A 8 -4.79 -2.71 6.72
C VAL A 8 -4.06 -3.37 7.89
N LYS A 9 -4.60 -4.48 8.38
CA LYS A 9 -3.99 -5.25 9.47
C LYS A 9 -2.68 -5.88 8.99
N PRO A 10 -1.55 -5.72 9.72
CA PRO A 10 -0.25 -6.25 9.29
C PRO A 10 -0.27 -7.75 8.98
N GLU A 11 -0.99 -8.54 9.78
CA GLU A 11 -1.16 -9.98 9.65
C GLU A 11 -2.00 -10.39 8.43
N SER A 12 -2.93 -9.53 8.02
CA SER A 12 -3.79 -9.76 6.86
C SER A 12 -3.21 -9.18 5.58
N LEU A 13 -2.10 -8.44 5.65
CA LEU A 13 -1.55 -7.70 4.53
C LEU A 13 -1.25 -8.57 3.30
N PRO A 14 -0.59 -9.74 3.40
CA PRO A 14 -0.36 -10.60 2.24
C PRO A 14 -1.65 -11.04 1.55
N ALA A 15 -2.66 -11.42 2.35
CA ALA A 15 -3.97 -11.84 1.85
C ALA A 15 -4.71 -10.65 1.20
N PHE A 16 -4.68 -9.49 1.85
CA PHE A 16 -5.25 -8.24 1.33
C PHE A 16 -4.66 -7.89 -0.03
N LEU A 17 -3.33 -7.91 -0.16
CA LEU A 17 -2.62 -7.57 -1.41
C LEU A 17 -2.84 -8.59 -2.53
N SER A 18 -3.22 -9.82 -2.21
CA SER A 18 -3.57 -10.84 -3.21
C SER A 18 -4.95 -10.59 -3.84
N GLN A 19 -5.84 -9.92 -3.10
CA GLN A 19 -7.20 -9.57 -3.51
C GLN A 19 -7.25 -8.17 -4.13
N TRP A 20 -6.57 -7.21 -3.49
CA TRP A 20 -6.46 -5.83 -3.93
C TRP A 20 -5.53 -5.68 -5.15
N GLY A 21 -5.92 -4.88 -6.14
CA GLY A 21 -5.09 -4.57 -7.32
C GLY A 21 -5.44 -5.33 -8.59
N ARG A 22 -6.43 -6.23 -8.57
CA ARG A 22 -7.05 -6.76 -9.81
C ARG A 22 -7.94 -5.73 -10.50
N ASN A 23 -8.54 -4.83 -9.72
CA ASN A 23 -9.43 -3.77 -10.17
C ASN A 23 -9.02 -2.45 -9.50
N SER A 24 -9.19 -1.33 -10.21
CA SER A 24 -8.95 0.04 -9.70
C SER A 24 -10.12 0.59 -8.86
N SER A 25 -11.16 -0.22 -8.64
CA SER A 25 -12.34 0.14 -7.88
C SER A 25 -12.83 -1.04 -7.03
N LEU A 26 -13.41 -0.71 -5.87
CA LEU A 26 -13.94 -1.70 -4.96
C LEU A 26 -15.34 -2.11 -5.43
N GLN A 27 -15.50 -3.39 -5.81
CA GLN A 27 -16.82 -3.95 -6.11
C GLN A 27 -17.56 -4.24 -4.79
N SER A 28 -18.87 -4.01 -4.75
CA SER A 28 -19.65 -4.14 -3.50
C SER A 28 -19.60 -5.54 -2.88
N TYR A 29 -19.40 -6.59 -3.68
CA TYR A 29 -19.28 -7.97 -3.18
C TYR A 29 -17.88 -8.28 -2.61
N GLU A 30 -16.82 -7.65 -3.12
CA GLU A 30 -15.42 -7.82 -2.64
C GLU A 30 -15.16 -6.95 -1.40
N ALA A 31 -15.92 -5.86 -1.25
CA ALA A 31 -15.79 -4.91 -0.16
C ALA A 31 -15.87 -5.57 1.22
N LYS A 32 -16.82 -6.49 1.43
CA LYS A 32 -17.04 -7.09 2.75
C LYS A 32 -15.83 -7.89 3.24
N ASP A 33 -15.29 -8.74 2.38
CA ASP A 33 -14.15 -9.59 2.71
C ASP A 33 -12.88 -8.75 2.83
N LEU A 34 -12.69 -7.79 1.91
CA LEU A 34 -11.51 -6.94 1.90
C LEU A 34 -11.46 -5.97 3.09
N LEU A 35 -12.59 -5.37 3.45
CA LEU A 35 -12.69 -4.49 4.61
C LEU A 35 -12.60 -5.25 5.94
N SER A 36 -12.87 -6.57 5.98
CA SER A 36 -12.67 -7.36 7.21
C SER A 36 -11.19 -7.46 7.63
N MET A 37 -10.28 -7.32 6.64
CA MET A 37 -8.82 -7.33 6.80
C MET A 37 -8.23 -5.96 7.16
N ALA A 38 -9.08 -4.93 7.33
CA ALA A 38 -8.67 -3.58 7.66
C ALA A 38 -9.57 -2.99 8.75
N ASP A 39 -9.04 -2.07 9.54
CA ASP A 39 -9.80 -1.39 10.58
C ASP A 39 -10.14 0.02 10.13
N LEU A 40 -11.42 0.43 10.27
CA LEU A 40 -11.83 1.80 10.02
C LEU A 40 -11.16 2.71 11.06
N VAL A 41 -10.29 3.62 10.60
CA VAL A 41 -9.54 4.54 11.47
C VAL A 41 -10.09 5.96 11.45
N TYR A 42 -10.73 6.36 10.36
CA TYR A 42 -11.33 7.68 10.23
C TYR A 42 -12.43 7.67 9.16
N GLY A 43 -13.54 8.36 9.43
CA GLY A 43 -14.58 8.64 8.46
C GLY A 43 -14.94 10.12 8.53
N GLY A 44 -15.03 10.77 7.37
CA GLY A 44 -15.33 12.21 7.35
C GLY A 44 -15.84 12.69 6.01
N ARG A 45 -16.58 13.80 6.06
CA ARG A 45 -17.05 14.52 4.88
C ARG A 45 -16.05 15.60 4.49
N PHE A 46 -15.67 15.60 3.21
CA PHE A 46 -14.80 16.60 2.60
C PHE A 46 -15.61 17.46 1.63
N ASP A 47 -15.62 18.77 1.85
CA ASP A 47 -16.25 19.72 0.95
C ASP A 47 -15.30 20.09 -0.18
N LEU A 48 -15.75 19.89 -1.43
CA LEU A 48 -14.89 19.99 -2.62
C LEU A 48 -15.08 21.29 -3.42
N ASN A 49 -16.19 22.03 -3.22
CA ASN A 49 -16.53 23.30 -3.88
C ASN A 49 -15.92 23.55 -5.28
N PRO A 50 -16.08 22.65 -6.28
CA PRO A 50 -15.47 22.80 -7.60
C PRO A 50 -16.19 23.86 -8.43
N ALA A 51 -15.50 24.47 -9.40
CA ALA A 51 -16.16 25.39 -10.34
C ALA A 51 -17.21 24.66 -11.18
N ARG A 52 -18.36 25.32 -11.40
CA ARG A 52 -19.47 24.74 -12.16
C ARG A 52 -18.99 24.34 -13.57
N ASN A 53 -19.39 23.14 -14.00
CA ASN A 53 -19.07 22.56 -15.31
C ASN A 53 -17.56 22.45 -15.61
N THR A 54 -16.71 22.43 -14.59
CA THR A 54 -15.25 22.30 -14.74
C THR A 54 -14.76 21.08 -13.97
N ARG A 55 -13.92 20.26 -14.61
CA ARG A 55 -13.27 19.12 -13.95
C ARG A 55 -11.99 19.60 -13.30
N GLU A 56 -11.90 19.46 -11.98
CA GLU A 56 -10.75 19.85 -11.18
C GLU A 56 -10.16 18.62 -10.47
N THR A 57 -8.85 18.66 -10.20
CA THR A 57 -8.18 17.69 -9.31
C THR A 57 -7.92 18.38 -7.99
N LEU A 58 -8.53 17.88 -6.92
CA LEU A 58 -8.47 18.47 -5.58
C LEU A 58 -7.68 17.54 -4.66
N ILE A 59 -6.94 18.14 -3.72
CA ILE A 59 -6.17 17.43 -2.71
C ILE A 59 -6.98 17.42 -1.41
N LEU A 60 -7.23 16.22 -0.88
CA LEU A 60 -7.90 16.08 0.42
C LEU A 60 -6.94 16.42 1.55
N PRO A 61 -7.29 17.33 2.48
CA PRO A 61 -6.43 17.68 3.60
C PRO A 61 -6.42 16.53 4.64
N THR A 62 -5.34 15.76 4.69
CA THR A 62 -5.18 14.62 5.62
C THR A 62 -4.23 14.90 6.79
N SER A 63 -3.48 15.99 6.76
CA SER A 63 -2.43 16.31 7.75
C SER A 63 -2.94 16.42 9.19
N GLY A 64 -4.18 16.88 9.39
CA GLY A 64 -4.81 17.00 10.72
C GLY A 64 -5.39 15.70 11.28
N ILE A 65 -5.42 14.63 10.49
CA ILE A 65 -6.06 13.37 10.88
C ILE A 65 -5.04 12.49 11.61
N LYS A 66 -5.08 12.51 12.96
CA LYS A 66 -4.10 11.80 13.81
C LYS A 66 -3.88 10.33 13.44
N PRO A 67 -4.93 9.52 13.14
CA PRO A 67 -4.71 8.13 12.73
C PRO A 67 -3.91 7.97 11.44
N LEU A 68 -3.97 8.95 10.53
CA LEU A 68 -3.22 8.95 9.26
C LEU A 68 -1.79 9.51 9.42
N GLN A 69 -1.30 9.70 10.64
CA GLN A 69 0.10 10.05 10.90
C GLN A 69 0.93 8.82 11.28
N GLN A 70 0.28 7.68 11.55
CA GLN A 70 0.95 6.45 11.91
C GLN A 70 1.43 5.72 10.65
N PRO A 71 2.66 5.14 10.65
CA PRO A 71 3.11 4.32 9.54
C PRO A 71 2.17 3.14 9.28
N GLY A 72 1.95 2.81 8.02
CA GLY A 72 1.07 1.70 7.63
C GLY A 72 0.54 1.82 6.23
N ILE A 73 -0.23 0.80 5.86
CA ILE A 73 -0.92 0.73 4.57
C ILE A 73 -2.38 1.06 4.79
N TYR A 74 -2.89 1.99 4.00
CA TYR A 74 -4.21 2.56 4.14
C TYR A 74 -5.01 2.44 2.86
N LEU A 75 -6.31 2.21 3.02
CA LEU A 75 -7.30 2.22 1.96
C LEU A 75 -8.25 3.40 2.19
N ALA A 76 -8.37 4.30 1.22
CA ALA A 76 -9.40 5.34 1.22
C ALA A 76 -10.54 4.93 0.28
N VAL A 77 -11.76 4.90 0.81
CA VAL A 77 -12.99 4.54 0.08
C VAL A 77 -13.88 5.78 0.02
N MET A 78 -14.25 6.22 -1.18
CA MET A 78 -15.10 7.40 -1.37
C MET A 78 -16.55 6.99 -1.62
N THR A 79 -17.45 7.41 -0.75
CA THR A 79 -18.89 7.21 -0.94
C THR A 79 -19.55 8.52 -1.38
N ALA A 80 -20.27 8.47 -2.50
CA ALA A 80 -21.09 9.59 -2.96
C ALA A 80 -22.45 9.53 -2.26
N SER A 81 -22.77 10.51 -1.41
CA SER A 81 -24.08 10.59 -0.78
C SER A 81 -25.15 10.81 -1.87
N GLY A 82 -26.15 9.91 -1.96
CA GLY A 82 -27.30 10.04 -2.87
C GLY A 82 -27.26 9.19 -4.14
N SER A 83 -26.22 8.37 -4.37
CA SER A 83 -26.21 7.38 -5.46
C SER A 83 -25.64 6.03 -5.02
N TYR A 84 -26.43 4.97 -5.19
CA TYR A 84 -25.96 3.59 -5.03
C TYR A 84 -25.30 3.14 -6.34
N ASN A 85 -23.99 3.37 -6.44
CA ASN A 85 -23.20 2.83 -7.54
C ASN A 85 -22.68 1.43 -7.18
N TYR A 86 -22.69 0.50 -8.14
CA TYR A 86 -22.17 -0.86 -7.95
C TYR A 86 -20.64 -0.94 -7.77
N SER A 87 -19.95 0.19 -7.96
CA SER A 87 -18.51 0.32 -7.81
C SER A 87 -18.20 1.59 -7.03
N THR A 88 -17.42 1.43 -5.97
CA THR A 88 -17.01 2.54 -5.09
C THR A 88 -15.54 2.87 -5.40
N PRO A 89 -15.22 4.13 -5.73
CA PRO A 89 -13.83 4.54 -5.92
C PRO A 89 -13.05 4.28 -4.63
N ALA A 90 -11.96 3.53 -4.74
CA ALA A 90 -11.09 3.23 -3.63
C ALA A 90 -9.62 3.33 -4.06
N THR A 91 -8.77 3.85 -3.19
CA THR A 91 -7.34 4.00 -3.45
C THR A 91 -6.51 3.51 -2.29
N LEU A 92 -5.42 2.81 -2.60
CA LEU A 92 -4.47 2.32 -1.61
C LEU A 92 -3.25 3.25 -1.57
N PHE A 93 -2.81 3.60 -0.37
CA PHE A 93 -1.60 4.38 -0.17
C PHE A 93 -0.84 3.87 1.06
N THR A 94 0.47 4.10 1.06
CA THR A 94 1.37 3.66 2.13
C THR A 94 2.01 4.87 2.78
N LEU A 95 2.05 4.89 4.11
CA LEU A 95 2.80 5.85 4.89
C LEU A 95 3.96 5.11 5.55
N SER A 96 5.17 5.37 5.09
CA SER A 96 6.38 4.71 5.54
C SER A 96 7.58 5.56 5.15
N ASP A 97 8.63 5.57 5.95
CA ASP A 97 9.91 6.20 5.60
C ASP A 97 10.83 5.26 4.81
N ILE A 98 10.43 3.99 4.62
CA ILE A 98 11.23 3.02 3.88
C ILE A 98 11.00 3.23 2.37
N GLY A 99 11.97 3.80 1.68
CA GLY A 99 12.08 3.74 0.22
C GLY A 99 12.67 2.41 -0.22
N ILE A 100 12.08 1.79 -1.26
CA ILE A 100 12.56 0.53 -1.84
C ILE A 100 12.88 0.77 -3.31
N SER A 101 14.06 0.33 -3.75
CA SER A 101 14.37 0.18 -5.17
C SER A 101 14.87 -1.24 -5.44
N VAL A 102 14.50 -1.79 -6.59
CA VAL A 102 14.80 -3.17 -6.95
C VAL A 102 15.33 -3.24 -8.36
N HIS A 103 16.43 -3.97 -8.53
CA HIS A 103 16.97 -4.33 -9.84
C HIS A 103 16.75 -5.81 -10.08
N ARG A 104 16.16 -6.13 -11.25
CA ARG A 104 15.78 -7.49 -11.61
C ARG A 104 16.83 -8.11 -12.52
N TYR A 105 17.42 -9.22 -12.07
CA TYR A 105 18.32 -10.05 -12.88
C TYR A 105 17.65 -11.39 -13.23
N GLN A 106 18.32 -12.21 -14.04
CA GLN A 106 17.73 -13.49 -14.50
C GLN A 106 17.39 -14.46 -13.37
N LYS A 107 18.16 -14.44 -12.27
CA LYS A 107 18.06 -15.44 -11.17
C LYS A 107 17.84 -14.83 -9.79
N HIS A 108 18.07 -13.53 -9.63
CA HIS A 108 17.99 -12.83 -8.34
C HIS A 108 17.45 -11.41 -8.51
N LEU A 109 17.13 -10.80 -7.37
CA LEU A 109 16.79 -9.40 -7.20
C LEU A 109 17.85 -8.75 -6.31
N ASP A 110 18.36 -7.60 -6.75
CA ASP A 110 19.07 -6.69 -5.85
C ASP A 110 18.10 -5.68 -5.30
N VAL A 111 17.92 -5.69 -3.99
CA VAL A 111 17.03 -4.79 -3.26
C VAL A 111 17.87 -3.78 -2.51
N PHE A 112 17.53 -2.49 -2.66
CA PHE A 112 18.11 -1.40 -1.89
C PHE A 112 17.01 -0.70 -1.10
N THR A 113 17.28 -0.46 0.18
CA THR A 113 16.38 0.26 1.09
C THR A 113 17.04 1.52 1.61
N GLN A 114 16.28 2.61 1.64
CA GLN A 114 16.76 3.94 2.00
C GLN A 114 15.68 4.74 2.73
N ALA A 115 16.07 5.65 3.61
CA ALA A 115 15.15 6.58 4.26
C ALA A 115 14.61 7.56 3.21
N LEU A 116 13.31 7.83 3.21
CA LEU A 116 12.72 8.88 2.37
C LEU A 116 13.11 10.27 2.90
N GLU A 117 13.19 10.40 4.22
CA GLU A 117 13.75 11.57 4.90
C GLU A 117 15.29 11.54 4.84
N GLY A 118 15.85 11.87 3.67
CA GLY A 118 17.29 12.14 3.51
C GLY A 118 18.10 11.11 2.71
N GLY A 119 17.50 10.00 2.27
CA GLY A 119 18.12 9.07 1.32
C GLY A 119 19.23 8.20 1.90
N SER A 120 19.40 8.16 3.22
CA SER A 120 20.41 7.29 3.86
C SER A 120 20.02 5.82 3.73
N ALA A 121 21.00 4.95 3.52
CA ALA A 121 20.80 3.51 3.50
C ALA A 121 20.17 2.99 4.82
N LEU A 122 19.16 2.14 4.71
CA LEU A 122 18.49 1.52 5.85
C LEU A 122 18.97 0.08 6.06
N ALA A 123 19.69 -0.15 7.14
CA ALA A 123 20.17 -1.48 7.51
C ALA A 123 19.15 -2.27 8.32
N ASN A 124 19.23 -3.59 8.28
CA ASN A 124 18.38 -4.51 9.04
C ASN A 124 16.87 -4.37 8.71
N VAL A 125 16.54 -4.00 7.48
CA VAL A 125 15.15 -4.03 7.00
C VAL A 125 14.82 -5.47 6.63
N ASP A 126 13.75 -6.01 7.20
CA ASP A 126 13.24 -7.34 6.89
C ASP A 126 12.52 -7.30 5.54
N LEU A 127 12.94 -8.15 4.61
CA LEU A 127 12.42 -8.24 3.26
C LEU A 127 11.69 -9.56 3.05
N GLU A 128 10.48 -9.49 2.53
CA GLU A 128 9.65 -10.65 2.21
C GLU A 128 9.20 -10.59 0.75
N LEU A 129 9.56 -11.62 0.00
CA LEU A 129 9.12 -11.79 -1.39
C LEU A 129 7.90 -12.70 -1.42
N LEU A 130 6.78 -12.20 -1.94
CA LEU A 130 5.50 -12.90 -1.99
C LEU A 130 5.06 -13.17 -3.43
N ASP A 131 4.27 -14.24 -3.60
CA ASP A 131 3.52 -14.48 -4.84
C ASP A 131 2.19 -13.70 -4.90
N GLY A 132 1.50 -13.78 -6.04
CA GLY A 132 0.18 -13.15 -6.23
C GLY A 132 -0.94 -13.66 -5.33
N LYS A 133 -0.70 -14.69 -4.51
CA LYS A 133 -1.62 -15.20 -3.49
C LYS A 133 -1.22 -14.79 -2.07
N GLY A 134 -0.17 -13.98 -1.93
CA GLY A 134 0.38 -13.58 -0.63
C GLY A 134 1.21 -14.68 0.04
N LYS A 135 1.58 -15.75 -0.67
CA LYS A 135 2.48 -16.78 -0.12
C LYS A 135 3.91 -16.30 -0.17
N MET A 136 4.62 -16.41 0.95
CA MET A 136 6.05 -16.13 1.03
C MET A 136 6.87 -17.14 0.21
N LEU A 137 7.71 -16.60 -0.66
CA LEU A 137 8.61 -17.32 -1.56
C LEU A 137 10.06 -17.26 -1.08
N ALA A 138 10.48 -16.10 -0.57
CA ALA A 138 11.80 -15.86 -0.04
C ALA A 138 11.76 -14.75 1.01
N GLN A 139 12.78 -14.72 1.85
CA GLN A 139 12.98 -13.66 2.83
C GLN A 139 14.47 -13.33 2.93
N GLY A 140 14.78 -12.12 3.37
CA GLY A 140 16.14 -11.67 3.62
C GLY A 140 16.16 -10.42 4.48
N LYS A 141 17.34 -9.92 4.77
CA LYS A 141 17.53 -8.72 5.59
C LYS A 141 18.62 -7.87 4.97
N THR A 142 18.42 -6.55 4.96
CA THR A 142 19.39 -5.63 4.38
C THR A 142 20.64 -5.49 5.24
N ASP A 143 21.77 -5.36 4.56
CA ASP A 143 23.07 -5.15 5.17
C ASP A 143 23.26 -3.70 5.63
N LYS A 144 24.47 -3.34 6.08
CA LYS A 144 24.79 -1.97 6.53
C LYS A 144 24.68 -0.90 5.44
N GLN A 145 24.71 -1.30 4.18
CA GLN A 145 24.57 -0.43 3.01
C GLN A 145 23.12 -0.40 2.51
N GLY A 146 22.19 -1.01 3.24
CA GLY A 146 20.78 -1.10 2.86
C GLY A 146 20.52 -2.02 1.69
N HIS A 147 21.48 -2.89 1.35
CA HIS A 147 21.40 -3.82 0.23
C HIS A 147 21.04 -5.23 0.70
N ALA A 148 20.27 -5.95 -0.10
CA ALA A 148 20.06 -7.38 0.03
C ALA A 148 19.87 -8.02 -1.33
N GLU A 149 20.42 -9.22 -1.50
CA GLU A 149 20.14 -10.08 -2.64
C GLU A 149 19.07 -11.12 -2.27
N LEU A 150 18.03 -11.24 -3.09
CA LEU A 150 16.98 -12.25 -2.93
C LEU A 150 16.87 -13.12 -4.18
N PRO A 151 16.56 -14.42 -4.06
CA PRO A 151 16.29 -15.24 -5.24
C PRO A 151 15.03 -14.73 -5.95
N LEU A 152 15.00 -14.89 -7.28
CA LEU A 152 13.87 -14.48 -8.11
C LEU A 152 13.11 -15.67 -8.71
N PRO A 153 12.21 -16.31 -7.95
CA PRO A 153 11.34 -17.34 -8.48
C PRO A 153 10.32 -16.75 -9.48
N PRO A 154 9.85 -17.52 -10.49
CA PRO A 154 8.95 -17.02 -11.53
C PRO A 154 7.61 -16.44 -11.05
N LYS A 155 7.18 -16.81 -9.83
CA LYS A 155 5.90 -16.39 -9.23
C LYS A 155 6.01 -15.16 -8.32
N ALA A 156 7.19 -14.54 -8.23
CA ALA A 156 7.38 -13.35 -7.39
C ALA A 156 6.62 -12.15 -7.96
N GLU A 157 5.72 -11.58 -7.16
CA GLU A 157 4.86 -10.47 -7.57
C GLU A 157 4.93 -9.26 -6.63
N VAL A 158 5.25 -9.48 -5.35
CA VAL A 158 5.26 -8.42 -4.34
C VAL A 158 6.50 -8.53 -3.49
N LEU A 159 7.15 -7.41 -3.24
CA LEU A 159 8.18 -7.27 -2.21
C LEU A 159 7.64 -6.41 -1.08
N LEU A 160 7.70 -6.93 0.15
CA LEU A 160 7.44 -6.19 1.37
C LEU A 160 8.76 -5.89 2.08
N ALA A 161 8.88 -4.67 2.59
CA ALA A 161 9.97 -4.26 3.46
C ALA A 161 9.41 -3.79 4.80
N ARG A 162 9.94 -4.31 5.90
CA ARG A 162 9.49 -4.00 7.27
C ARG A 162 10.66 -3.59 8.16
N GLN A 163 10.45 -2.55 8.94
CA GLN A 163 11.39 -2.12 9.98
C GLN A 163 10.62 -1.48 11.13
N GLY A 164 10.58 -2.14 12.29
CA GLY A 164 9.71 -1.71 13.39
C GLY A 164 8.24 -1.66 12.93
N ASP A 165 7.61 -0.49 13.09
CA ASP A 165 6.22 -0.26 12.68
C ASP A 165 6.06 0.17 11.22
N GLN A 166 7.17 0.42 10.52
CA GLN A 166 7.15 0.86 9.13
C GLN A 166 7.02 -0.33 8.19
N THR A 167 6.16 -0.20 7.19
CA THR A 167 5.97 -1.20 6.15
C THR A 167 5.87 -0.51 4.81
N SER A 168 6.72 -0.93 3.88
CA SER A 168 6.69 -0.49 2.48
C SER A 168 6.41 -1.67 1.56
N LEU A 169 5.77 -1.37 0.44
CA LEU A 169 5.31 -2.32 -0.56
C LEU A 169 5.85 -1.92 -1.92
N LEU A 170 6.37 -2.90 -2.67
CA LEU A 170 6.63 -2.77 -4.09
C LEU A 170 5.99 -3.92 -4.87
N ARG A 171 5.23 -3.58 -5.91
CA ARG A 171 4.73 -4.55 -6.91
C ARG A 171 5.82 -4.76 -7.97
N LEU A 172 6.13 -6.01 -8.27
CA LEU A 172 7.18 -6.39 -9.24
C LEU A 172 6.62 -6.62 -10.65
N ASN A 173 5.29 -6.65 -10.79
CA ASN A 173 4.57 -6.92 -12.03
C ASN A 173 4.11 -5.65 -12.78
N THR A 174 4.34 -4.45 -12.22
CA THR A 174 3.87 -3.17 -12.79
C THR A 174 4.96 -2.41 -13.58
N ALA A 175 5.91 -3.11 -14.19
CA ALA A 175 6.91 -2.49 -15.08
C ALA A 175 6.47 -2.59 -16.55
#